data_AF-A0A5K1H1A5-F1
#
_entry.id   AF-A0A5K1H1A5-F1
#
_cell.length_a   1.000
_cell.length_b   1.000
_cell.length_c   1.000
_cell.angle_alpha   90.00
_cell.angle_beta   90.00
_cell.angle_gamma   90.00
#
_symmetry.space_group_name_H-M   'P 1'
#
loop_
_entity.id
_entity.type
_entity.pdbx_description
1 polymer ?
#
loop_
_entity_poly.entity_id
_entity_poly.type
_entity_poly.pdbx_seq_one_letter_code
_entity_poly.pdbx_strand_id
1 'polypeptide(L)' 'MEEMAAPSSFSKICFNPKCGASSSERWWKGRRLRSDDVAELCGHY' A
#
# COMPACT_ATOMS: atom_id res chain seq x y z
N MET A 1 21.66 17.37 6.12
CA MET A 1 21.54 16.12 5.35
C MET A 1 20.54 15.24 6.08
N GLU A 2 19.26 15.59 5.98
CA GLU A 2 18.20 14.75 6.50
C GLU A 2 17.98 13.63 5.48
N GLU A 3 18.56 12.46 5.74
CA GLU A 3 18.16 11.23 5.07
C GLU A 3 16.72 10.90 5.50
N MET A 4 15.74 11.53 4.85
CA MET A 4 14.38 11.00 4.80
C MET A 4 14.51 9.66 4.09
N ALA A 5 14.40 8.55 4.84
CA ALA A 5 14.42 7.21 4.26
C ALA A 5 13.48 7.19 3.06
N ALA A 6 14.04 7.13 1.85
CA ALA A 6 13.25 7.09 0.63
C ALA A 6 12.25 5.95 0.82
N PRO A 7 10.93 6.19 0.72
CA PRO A 7 9.97 5.12 0.86
C PRO A 7 10.40 4.06 -0.15
N SER A 8 10.69 2.86 0.36
CA SER A 8 11.18 1.75 -0.46
C SER A 8 10.36 1.74 -1.74
N SER A 9 11.01 2.00 -2.88
CA SER A 9 10.40 2.35 -4.17
C SER A 9 9.75 1.14 -4.84
N PHE A 10 9.11 0.29 -4.03
CA PHE A 10 8.16 -0.70 -4.50
C PHE A 10 6.84 0.04 -4.66
N SER A 11 6.36 0.15 -5.90
CA SER A 11 5.04 0.72 -6.18
C SER A 11 4.01 -0.03 -5.33
N LYS A 12 3.52 0.62 -4.26
CA LYS A 12 2.46 0.06 -3.44
C LYS A 12 1.20 0.04 -4.30
N ILE A 13 0.71 -1.17 -4.58
CA ILE A 13 -0.51 -1.38 -5.34
C ILE A 13 -1.62 -1.72 -4.36
N CYS A 14 -2.78 -1.08 -4.52
CA CYS A 14 -3.98 -1.41 -3.77
C CYS A 14 -4.35 -2.87 -4.00
N PHE A 15 -4.44 -3.62 -2.91
CA PHE A 15 -4.78 -5.04 -2.94
C PHE A 15 -6.25 -5.30 -3.29
N ASN A 16 -7.08 -4.26 -3.43
CA ASN A 16 -8.43 -4.41 -3.96
C ASN A 16 -8.37 -4.69 -5.47
N PRO A 17 -8.78 -5.89 -5.93
CA PRO A 17 -8.68 -6.28 -7.35
C PRO A 17 -9.54 -5.44 -8.28
N LYS A 18 -10.52 -4.68 -7.74
CA LYS A 18 -11.35 -3.76 -8.52
C LYS A 18 -10.78 -2.34 -8.61
N CYS A 19 -9.75 -2.03 -7.82
CA CYS A 19 -9.19 -0.69 -7.73
C CYS A 19 -7.89 -0.56 -8.54
N GLY A 20 -6.89 -1.42 -8.26
CA GLY A 20 -5.61 -1.38 -8.97
C GLY A 20 -4.81 -0.07 -8.80
N ALA A 21 -5.19 0.81 -7.87
CA ALA A 21 -4.50 2.08 -7.66
C ALA A 21 -3.04 1.85 -7.24
N SER A 22 -2.12 2.51 -7.93
CA SER A 22 -0.68 2.51 -7.65
C SER A 22 -0.22 3.76 -6.90
N SER A 23 -1.14 4.68 -6.61
CA SER A 23 -0.91 5.92 -5.86
C SER A 23 -2.10 6.20 -4.96
N SER A 24 -1.84 6.63 -3.73
CA SER A 24 -2.85 7.00 -2.75
C SER A 24 -2.21 7.87 -1.68
N GLU A 25 -2.88 8.95 -1.27
CA GLU A 25 -2.42 9.82 -0.18
C GLU A 25 -2.41 9.11 1.18
N ARG A 26 -3.34 8.16 1.36
CA ARG A 26 -3.47 7.36 2.57
C ARG A 26 -3.61 5.88 2.25
N TRP A 27 -3.00 5.04 3.09
CA TRP A 27 -3.06 3.58 2.98
C TRP A 27 -3.67 2.99 4.25
N TRP A 28 -4.53 2.00 4.08
CA TRP A 28 -5.19 1.26 5.14
C TRP A 28 -4.69 -0.18 5.16
N LYS A 29 -4.58 -0.74 6.37
CA LYS A 29 -4.24 -2.15 6.58
C LYS A 29 -5.52 -2.97 6.56
N GLY A 30 -5.59 -3.91 5.62
CA GLY A 30 -6.68 -4.87 5.46
C GLY A 30 -6.38 -6.22 6.14
N ARG A 31 -7.01 -7.27 5.62
CA ARG A 31 -6.83 -8.66 6.12
C ARG A 31 -5.40 -9.17 5.90
N ARG A 32 -4.99 -10.16 6.70
CA ARG A 32 -3.76 -10.93 6.42
C ARG A 32 -3.93 -11.80 5.19
N LEU A 33 -2.89 -11.85 4.39
CA LEU A 33 -2.75 -12.71 3.22
C LEU A 33 -2.29 -14.10 3.66
N ARG A 34 -2.35 -15.06 2.73
CA ARG A 34 -1.84 -16.41 2.97
C ARG A 34 -0.32 -16.46 3.18
N SER A 35 0.39 -15.45 2.70
CA SER A 35 1.81 -15.23 2.92
C SER A 35 2.12 -14.64 4.32
N ASP A 36 1.09 -14.45 5.16
CA ASP A 36 1.13 -13.73 6.46
C ASP A 36 1.35 -12.21 6.36
N ASP A 37 1.66 -11.70 5.16
CA ASP A 37 1.66 -10.26 4.87
C ASP A 37 0.30 -9.60 5.11
N VAL A 38 0.30 -8.31 5.45
CA VAL A 38 -0.92 -7.52 5.62
C VAL A 38 -1.30 -6.87 4.29
N ALA A 39 -2.55 -7.07 3.83
CA ALA A 39 -3.04 -6.42 2.63
C ALA A 39 -3.07 -4.89 2.80
N GLU A 40 -2.48 -4.13 1.87
CA GLU A 40 -2.58 -2.67 1.84
C GLU A 40 -3.72 -2.22 0.90
N LEU A 41 -4.58 -1.33 1.36
CA LEU A 41 -5.72 -0.79 0.62
C LEU A 41 -5.58 0.73 0.49
N CYS A 42 -5.84 1.28 -0.70
CA CYS A 42 -5.83 2.73 -0.90
C CYS A 42 -7.03 3.40 -0.20
N GLY A 43 -6.89 4.68 0.14
CA GLY A 43 -7.92 5.47 0.83
C GLY A 43 -9.02 6.06 -0.05
N HIS A 44 -9.25 5.51 -1.25
CA HIS A 44 -10.36 5.92 -2.12
C HIS A 44 -11.69 5.49 -1.48
N TYR A 45 -12.27 6.37 -0.66
CA TYR A 45 -13.69 6.32 -0.28
C TYR A 45 -14.45 7.35 -1.11
#